data_AF-A0A2V8SD48-F1
#
_entry.id   AF-A0A2V8SD48-F1
#
_cell.length_a   1.000
_cell.length_b   1.000
_cell.length_c   1.000
_cell.angle_alpha   90.00
_cell.angle_beta   90.00
_cell.angle_gamma   90.00
#
_symmetry.space_group_name_H-M   'P 1'
#
loop_
_entity.id
_entity.type
_entity.pdbx_description
1 polymer ?
#
loop_
_entity_poly.entity_id
_entity_poly.type
_entity_poly.pdbx_seq_one_letter_code
_entity_poly.pdbx_strand_id
1 'polypeptide(L)'
;MAETQQTFDLIIIGSGPGGYVAAIRAAQLGLKTALVEKSPALGGTCLHIGCIPTKALLHTADVLETVRDAKKFGVVAGEARLDLAGAHKHKSDVVRRLARGIEYLMKKNGVTVVQGHGRLKGPGKVEVSGGSGGTRLLATRHVLLATGSVPKMLPGLKVDGARVITSTEALALEFVPKSLLILGAGAVGVEFASIYSRFGSAVTVVEMLPRVLPLEDEEVSAEMQKALKKRGIEVRVATRVEAVKVGEKGVEAQVQSEKGGKETLKAEVVLVAVGRRPLTEELGLEGTRVELERGFVKVDSRLRTGDPSIYAIGDLVPTPMLAHLASHEGIVAVEAIAGRNPAPIDYDQVPNATYSEPEVASIGLTEQAARARGHKVRVGRFPFPVLGKAAILGAQEGFVKLVGDERYDALLGIHIIGPRATELIAEGGIALRLEATVEELFHVIHAHPTLSEAMGEAALNLHARGIHL
;
A
#
# COMPACT_ATOMS: atom_id res chain seq x y z
N MET A 1 -36.29 -19.41 28.02
CA MET A 1 -34.95 -20.04 28.17
C MET A 1 -33.93 -18.95 27.91
N ALA A 2 -33.11 -18.59 28.89
CA ALA A 2 -32.10 -17.56 28.70
C ALA A 2 -31.04 -18.08 27.72
N GLU A 3 -30.91 -17.45 26.55
CA GLU A 3 -29.79 -17.70 25.64
C GLU A 3 -28.50 -17.52 26.44
N THR A 4 -27.71 -18.58 26.54
CA THR A 4 -26.42 -18.54 27.21
C THR A 4 -25.54 -17.58 26.43
N GLN A 5 -25.32 -16.38 26.97
CA GLN A 5 -24.62 -15.30 26.28
C GLN A 5 -23.19 -15.75 25.97
N GLN A 6 -22.94 -16.12 24.71
CA GLN A 6 -21.66 -16.67 24.28
C GLN A 6 -20.56 -15.61 24.48
N THR A 7 -19.72 -15.80 25.50
CA THR A 7 -18.58 -14.91 25.75
C THR A 7 -17.40 -15.33 24.86
N PHE A 8 -16.78 -14.37 24.18
CA PHE A 8 -15.57 -14.51 23.38
C PHE A 8 -14.34 -14.04 24.17
N ASP A 9 -13.19 -14.65 23.94
CA ASP A 9 -11.93 -14.11 24.46
C ASP A 9 -11.53 -12.84 23.72
N LEU A 10 -11.77 -12.82 22.40
CA LEU A 10 -11.46 -11.68 21.54
C LEU A 10 -12.57 -11.43 20.51
N ILE A 11 -13.02 -10.19 20.40
CA ILE A 11 -13.80 -9.69 19.26
C ILE A 11 -12.94 -8.75 18.43
N ILE A 12 -12.89 -8.99 17.12
CA ILE A 12 -12.16 -8.16 16.16
C ILE A 12 -13.19 -7.43 15.29
N ILE A 13 -13.07 -6.10 15.19
CA ILE A 13 -13.98 -5.27 14.37
C ILE A 13 -13.24 -4.83 13.10
N GLY A 14 -13.66 -5.40 11.96
CA GLY A 14 -13.08 -5.17 10.63
C GLY A 14 -12.28 -6.39 10.13
N SER A 15 -12.53 -6.80 8.89
CA SER A 15 -11.91 -7.99 8.27
C SER A 15 -10.84 -7.67 7.21
N GLY A 16 -10.23 -6.49 7.27
CA GLY A 16 -9.06 -6.17 6.43
C GLY A 16 -7.84 -7.06 6.75
N PRO A 17 -6.70 -6.87 6.04
CA PRO A 17 -5.48 -7.62 6.25
C PRO A 17 -5.04 -7.76 7.71
N GLY A 18 -5.16 -6.70 8.51
CA GLY A 18 -4.89 -6.78 9.96
C GLY A 18 -5.90 -7.66 10.70
N GLY A 19 -7.19 -7.44 10.46
CA GLY A 19 -8.26 -8.09 11.20
C GLY A 19 -8.38 -9.60 10.95
N TYR A 20 -8.40 -10.05 9.69
CA TYR A 20 -8.54 -11.49 9.42
C TYR A 20 -7.27 -12.28 9.77
N VAL A 21 -6.07 -11.68 9.65
CA VAL A 21 -4.82 -12.31 10.09
C VAL A 21 -4.80 -12.42 11.61
N ALA A 22 -5.18 -11.35 12.32
CA ALA A 22 -5.34 -11.38 13.78
C ALA A 22 -6.35 -12.46 14.21
N ALA A 23 -7.47 -12.61 13.51
CA ALA A 23 -8.47 -13.63 13.82
C ALA A 23 -7.91 -15.06 13.70
N ILE A 24 -7.15 -15.34 12.65
CA ILE A 24 -6.47 -16.62 12.45
C ILE A 24 -5.44 -16.84 13.57
N ARG A 25 -4.61 -15.83 13.86
CA ARG A 25 -3.59 -15.94 14.91
C ARG A 25 -4.22 -16.18 16.29
N ALA A 26 -5.34 -15.52 16.59
CA ALA A 26 -6.03 -15.65 17.87
C ALA A 26 -6.56 -17.08 18.06
N ALA A 27 -7.19 -17.64 17.02
CA ALA A 27 -7.62 -19.02 17.01
C ALA A 27 -6.47 -20.01 17.17
N GLN A 28 -5.32 -19.78 16.51
CA GLN A 28 -4.11 -20.61 16.66
C GLN A 28 -3.54 -20.58 18.09
N LEU A 29 -3.76 -19.50 18.84
CA LEU A 29 -3.37 -19.36 20.25
C LEU A 29 -4.46 -19.86 21.21
N GLY A 30 -5.54 -20.46 20.71
CA GLY A 30 -6.61 -21.04 21.51
C GLY A 30 -7.66 -20.04 22.00
N LEU A 31 -7.65 -18.80 21.51
CA LEU A 31 -8.65 -17.80 21.88
C LEU A 31 -9.94 -18.02 21.12
N LYS A 32 -11.07 -18.07 21.85
CA LYS A 32 -12.39 -18.08 21.23
C LYS A 32 -12.67 -16.72 20.61
N THR A 33 -12.67 -16.68 19.28
CA THR A 33 -12.61 -15.42 18.53
C THR A 33 -13.85 -15.20 17.67
N ALA A 34 -14.36 -13.97 17.68
CA ALA A 34 -15.32 -13.49 16.69
C ALA A 34 -14.73 -12.37 15.83
N LEU A 35 -15.03 -12.41 14.53
CA LEU A 35 -14.66 -11.39 13.54
C LEU A 35 -15.93 -10.72 13.04
N VAL A 36 -16.05 -9.41 13.25
CA VAL A 36 -17.21 -8.61 12.84
C VAL A 36 -16.86 -7.86 11.56
N GLU A 37 -17.70 -8.00 10.54
CA GLU A 37 -17.53 -7.31 9.26
C GLU A 37 -18.88 -6.81 8.72
N LYS A 38 -18.92 -5.54 8.29
CA LYS A 38 -20.12 -4.93 7.72
C LYS A 38 -20.25 -5.18 6.22
N SER A 39 -19.13 -5.31 5.51
CA SER A 39 -19.10 -5.62 4.08
C SER A 39 -19.55 -7.05 3.80
N PRO A 40 -20.30 -7.33 2.72
CA PRO A 40 -20.80 -8.68 2.43
C PRO A 40 -19.73 -9.76 2.24
N ALA A 41 -18.47 -9.37 2.06
CA ALA A 41 -17.34 -10.27 1.87
C ALA A 41 -16.14 -9.83 2.73
N LEU A 42 -15.39 -10.82 3.23
CA LEU A 42 -14.21 -10.59 4.06
C LEU A 42 -13.00 -10.14 3.23
N GLY A 43 -12.04 -9.48 3.88
CA GLY A 43 -10.75 -9.07 3.29
C GLY A 43 -10.52 -7.57 3.19
N GLY A 44 -11.54 -6.77 3.50
CA GLY A 44 -11.49 -5.31 3.59
C GLY A 44 -10.99 -4.60 2.33
N THR A 45 -10.46 -3.38 2.52
CA THR A 45 -10.04 -2.50 1.41
C THR A 45 -9.04 -3.16 0.48
N CYS A 46 -7.98 -3.78 1.02
CA CYS A 46 -6.88 -4.29 0.21
C CYS A 46 -7.31 -5.38 -0.78
N LEU A 47 -8.23 -6.26 -0.38
CA LEU A 47 -8.73 -7.32 -1.26
C LEU A 47 -9.76 -6.81 -2.27
N HIS A 48 -10.71 -5.98 -1.84
CA HIS A 48 -11.88 -5.67 -2.69
C HIS A 48 -11.74 -4.41 -3.53
N ILE A 49 -11.07 -3.38 -3.01
CA ILE A 49 -11.06 -2.02 -3.60
C ILE A 49 -9.68 -1.34 -3.44
N GLY A 50 -8.61 -2.13 -3.41
CA GLY A 50 -7.26 -1.65 -3.15
C GLY A 50 -6.21 -2.54 -3.83
N CYS A 51 -5.29 -3.10 -3.05
CA CYS A 51 -4.11 -3.83 -3.53
C CYS A 51 -4.41 -4.82 -4.66
N ILE A 52 -5.23 -5.84 -4.40
CA ILE A 52 -5.46 -6.95 -5.34
C ILE A 52 -6.04 -6.48 -6.68
N PRO A 53 -7.16 -5.73 -6.70
CA PRO A 53 -7.74 -5.28 -7.97
C PRO A 53 -6.83 -4.31 -8.72
N THR A 54 -6.10 -3.42 -8.04
CA THR A 54 -5.15 -2.52 -8.70
C THR A 54 -4.02 -3.31 -9.35
N LYS A 55 -3.44 -4.30 -8.66
CA LYS A 55 -2.35 -5.12 -9.19
C LYS A 55 -2.79 -6.02 -10.34
N ALA A 56 -4.03 -6.50 -10.34
CA ALA A 56 -4.59 -7.22 -11.48
C ALA A 56 -4.74 -6.34 -12.74
N LEU A 57 -5.12 -5.07 -12.58
CA LEU A 57 -5.19 -4.12 -13.70
C LEU A 57 -3.81 -3.68 -14.18
N LEU A 58 -2.84 -3.46 -13.26
CA LEU A 58 -1.44 -3.22 -13.61
C LEU A 58 -0.88 -4.37 -14.43
N HIS A 59 -1.10 -5.62 -14.00
CA HIS A 59 -0.66 -6.77 -14.77
C HIS A 59 -1.33 -6.87 -16.14
N THR A 60 -2.61 -6.50 -16.25
CA THR A 60 -3.29 -6.40 -17.54
C THR A 60 -2.61 -5.35 -18.44
N ALA A 61 -2.21 -4.20 -17.88
CA ALA A 61 -1.45 -3.18 -18.60
C ALA A 61 -0.06 -3.69 -19.03
N ASP A 62 0.65 -4.44 -18.18
CA ASP A 62 1.94 -5.07 -18.52
C ASP A 62 1.80 -6.03 -19.70
N VAL A 63 0.77 -6.89 -19.69
CA VAL A 63 0.51 -7.83 -20.80
C VAL A 63 0.22 -7.07 -22.09
N LEU A 64 -0.65 -6.05 -22.03
CA LEU A 64 -0.98 -5.23 -23.20
C LEU A 64 0.26 -4.56 -23.80
N GLU A 65 1.10 -3.96 -22.96
CA GLU A 65 2.36 -3.33 -23.36
C GLU A 65 3.35 -4.35 -23.94
N THR A 66 3.50 -5.51 -23.31
CA THR A 66 4.37 -6.60 -23.79
C THR A 66 3.97 -7.06 -25.19
N VAL A 67 2.67 -7.24 -25.46
CA VAL A 67 2.23 -7.65 -26.81
C VAL A 67 2.45 -6.53 -27.82
N ARG A 68 2.21 -5.26 -27.46
CA ARG A 68 2.48 -4.10 -28.33
C ARG A 68 3.96 -4.00 -28.70
N ASP A 69 4.83 -4.31 -27.75
CA ASP A 69 6.29 -4.22 -27.92
C ASP A 69 6.95 -5.52 -28.38
N ALA A 70 6.20 -6.59 -28.59
CA ALA A 70 6.70 -7.94 -28.90
C ALA A 70 7.68 -7.96 -30.10
N LYS A 71 7.48 -7.08 -31.09
CA LYS A 71 8.36 -6.96 -32.26
C LYS A 71 9.80 -6.59 -31.89
N LYS A 72 10.03 -5.86 -30.79
CA LYS A 72 11.37 -5.53 -30.28
C LYS A 72 12.16 -6.79 -29.88
N PHE A 73 11.46 -7.87 -29.55
CA PHE A 73 12.01 -9.17 -29.19
C PHE A 73 11.94 -10.19 -30.34
N GLY A 74 11.64 -9.75 -31.56
CA GLY A 74 11.52 -10.63 -32.73
C GLY A 74 10.23 -11.46 -32.78
N VAL A 75 9.25 -11.18 -31.92
CA VAL A 75 7.94 -11.85 -31.92
C VAL A 75 6.95 -11.01 -32.72
N VAL A 76 6.37 -11.60 -33.78
CA VAL A 76 5.37 -10.93 -34.61
C VAL A 76 3.97 -11.33 -34.12
N ALA A 77 3.22 -10.35 -33.63
CA ALA A 77 1.82 -10.48 -33.22
C ALA A 77 0.93 -9.52 -34.03
N GLY A 78 -0.38 -9.75 -33.99
CA GLY A 78 -1.37 -8.81 -34.54
C GLY A 78 -1.51 -7.53 -33.69
N GLU A 79 -2.47 -6.68 -34.04
CA GLU A 79 -2.76 -5.46 -33.28
C GLU A 79 -3.31 -5.81 -31.87
N ALA A 80 -2.57 -5.40 -30.83
CA ALA A 80 -3.00 -5.59 -29.45
C ALA A 80 -4.04 -4.54 -29.03
N ARG A 81 -5.22 -5.01 -28.62
CA ARG A 81 -6.33 -4.17 -28.16
C ARG A 81 -6.72 -4.53 -26.73
N LEU A 82 -7.08 -3.52 -25.95
CA LEU A 82 -7.61 -3.71 -24.61
C LEU A 82 -9.07 -4.18 -24.69
N ASP A 83 -9.34 -5.38 -24.18
CA ASP A 83 -10.68 -5.79 -23.76
C ASP A 83 -10.87 -5.42 -22.28
N LEU A 84 -11.45 -4.24 -22.03
CA LEU A 84 -11.65 -3.74 -20.67
C LEU A 84 -12.63 -4.60 -19.87
N ALA A 85 -13.67 -5.13 -20.52
CA ALA A 85 -14.63 -6.03 -19.88
C ALA A 85 -13.93 -7.34 -19.46
N GLY A 86 -13.08 -7.90 -20.33
CA GLY A 86 -12.23 -9.04 -20.03
C GLY A 86 -11.26 -8.78 -18.87
N ALA A 87 -10.62 -7.61 -18.85
CA ALA A 87 -9.74 -7.18 -17.75
C ALA A 87 -10.48 -7.09 -16.41
N HIS A 88 -11.67 -6.49 -16.39
CA HIS A 88 -12.51 -6.42 -15.19
C HIS A 88 -13.00 -7.80 -14.74
N LYS A 89 -13.32 -8.70 -15.67
CA LYS A 89 -13.67 -10.07 -15.35
C LYS A 89 -12.50 -10.79 -14.69
N HIS A 90 -11.29 -10.73 -15.26
CA HIS A 90 -10.09 -11.32 -14.68
C HIS A 90 -9.84 -10.81 -13.25
N LYS A 91 -9.82 -9.48 -13.08
CA LYS A 91 -9.70 -8.80 -11.78
C LYS A 91 -10.73 -9.34 -10.77
N SER A 92 -12.01 -9.40 -11.16
CA SER A 92 -13.10 -9.84 -10.29
C SER A 92 -13.01 -11.32 -9.92
N ASP A 93 -12.55 -12.18 -10.85
CA ASP A 93 -12.32 -13.60 -10.60
C ASP A 93 -11.19 -13.82 -9.58
N VAL A 94 -10.10 -13.04 -9.66
CA VAL A 94 -9.01 -13.05 -8.68
C VAL A 94 -9.51 -12.63 -7.30
N VAL A 95 -10.22 -11.49 -7.19
CA VAL A 95 -10.79 -11.00 -5.93
C VAL A 95 -11.73 -12.03 -5.31
N ARG A 96 -12.67 -12.58 -6.10
CA ARG A 96 -13.64 -13.58 -5.64
C ARG A 96 -12.96 -14.85 -5.13
N ARG A 97 -11.93 -15.33 -5.84
CA ARG A 97 -11.18 -16.53 -5.43
C ARG A 97 -10.51 -16.32 -4.09
N LEU A 98 -9.84 -15.18 -3.89
CA LEU A 98 -9.14 -14.86 -2.65
C LEU A 98 -10.12 -14.62 -1.49
N ALA A 99 -11.26 -13.96 -1.72
CA ALA A 99 -12.30 -13.77 -0.72
C ALA A 99 -12.84 -15.11 -0.18
N ARG A 100 -13.13 -16.07 -1.07
CA ARG A 100 -13.49 -17.44 -0.68
C ARG A 100 -12.38 -18.14 0.10
N GLY A 101 -11.12 -17.86 -0.23
CA GLY A 101 -9.97 -18.35 0.53
C GLY A 101 -9.98 -17.86 1.99
N ILE A 102 -10.27 -16.57 2.21
CA ILE A 102 -10.39 -16.00 3.56
C ILE A 102 -11.57 -16.63 4.31
N GLU A 103 -12.73 -16.77 3.67
CA GLU A 103 -13.90 -17.45 4.28
C GLU A 103 -13.58 -18.89 4.69
N TYR A 104 -12.87 -19.63 3.83
CA TYR A 104 -12.38 -20.97 4.15
C TYR A 104 -11.44 -20.95 5.35
N LEU A 105 -10.51 -20.00 5.41
CA LEU A 105 -9.57 -19.86 6.54
C LEU A 105 -10.29 -19.53 7.86
N MET A 106 -11.33 -18.69 7.85
CA MET A 106 -12.13 -18.42 9.05
C MET A 106 -12.80 -19.70 9.56
N LYS A 107 -13.43 -20.47 8.65
CA LYS A 107 -14.06 -21.76 8.99
C LYS A 107 -13.06 -22.77 9.51
N LYS A 108 -11.91 -22.93 8.82
CA LYS A 108 -10.84 -23.87 9.19
C LYS A 108 -10.30 -23.59 10.59
N ASN A 109 -10.20 -22.33 10.99
CA ASN A 109 -9.71 -21.92 12.30
C ASN A 109 -10.82 -21.76 13.36
N GLY A 110 -12.09 -22.11 13.05
CA GLY A 110 -13.19 -22.00 14.01
C GLY A 110 -13.53 -20.57 14.44
N VAL A 111 -13.16 -19.56 13.63
CA VAL A 111 -13.48 -18.16 13.90
C VAL A 111 -14.96 -17.92 13.63
N THR A 112 -15.66 -17.33 14.60
CA THR A 112 -17.07 -16.96 14.42
C THR A 112 -17.16 -15.66 13.62
N VAL A 113 -17.64 -15.72 12.37
CA VAL A 113 -17.85 -14.53 11.55
C VAL A 113 -19.25 -13.97 11.81
N VAL A 114 -19.33 -12.69 12.16
CA VAL A 114 -20.59 -12.00 12.43
C VAL A 114 -20.74 -10.84 11.44
N GLN A 115 -21.73 -10.96 10.55
CA GLN A 115 -22.05 -9.92 9.58
C GLN A 115 -22.76 -8.76 10.27
N GLY A 116 -22.25 -7.55 10.11
CA GLY A 116 -22.87 -6.31 10.57
C GLY A 116 -21.85 -5.23 10.96
N HIS A 117 -22.35 -4.05 11.29
CA HIS A 117 -21.55 -2.96 11.82
C HIS A 117 -21.31 -3.16 13.32
N GLY A 118 -20.06 -3.38 13.69
CA GLY A 118 -19.64 -3.54 15.08
C GLY A 118 -19.28 -2.21 15.74
N ARG A 119 -19.80 -1.96 16.94
CA ARG A 119 -19.40 -0.84 17.79
C ARG A 119 -19.29 -1.25 19.25
N LEU A 120 -18.39 -0.61 19.98
CA LEU A 120 -18.29 -0.75 21.43
C LEU A 120 -19.59 -0.28 22.10
N LYS A 121 -20.03 -1.01 23.13
CA LYS A 121 -21.26 -0.72 23.88
C LYS A 121 -21.04 -0.87 25.38
N GLY A 122 -20.02 -0.18 25.87
CA GLY A 122 -19.53 -0.26 27.25
C GLY A 122 -18.55 -1.42 27.49
N PRO A 123 -18.06 -1.59 28.72
CA PRO A 123 -17.01 -2.55 29.05
C PRO A 123 -17.37 -3.99 28.65
N GLY A 124 -16.47 -4.64 27.91
CA GLY A 124 -16.59 -6.06 27.52
C GLY A 124 -17.78 -6.37 26.60
N LYS A 125 -18.33 -5.38 25.88
CA LYS A 125 -19.51 -5.56 25.04
C LYS A 125 -19.34 -4.91 23.67
N VAL A 126 -19.68 -5.65 22.63
CA VAL A 126 -19.75 -5.17 21.23
C VAL A 126 -21.17 -5.36 20.73
N GLU A 127 -21.79 -4.27 20.26
CA GLU A 127 -23.06 -4.31 19.56
C GLU A 127 -22.79 -4.48 18.06
N VAL A 128 -23.50 -5.41 17.42
CA VAL A 128 -23.44 -5.65 15.98
C VAL A 128 -24.82 -5.41 15.37
N SER A 129 -24.93 -4.48 14.43
CA SER A 129 -26.20 -4.09 13.79
C SER A 129 -26.15 -4.24 12.27
N GLY A 130 -27.32 -4.21 11.60
CA GLY A 130 -27.41 -4.22 10.14
C GLY A 130 -27.17 -5.58 9.45
N GLY A 131 -26.93 -6.64 10.22
CA GLY A 131 -26.90 -8.02 9.70
C GLY A 131 -28.30 -8.61 9.49
N SER A 132 -28.39 -9.77 8.83
CA SER A 132 -29.64 -10.49 8.54
C SER A 132 -30.42 -10.96 9.78
N GLY A 133 -29.87 -10.78 10.99
CA GLY A 133 -30.47 -11.19 12.25
C GLY A 133 -30.68 -10.05 13.26
N GLY A 134 -30.80 -8.80 12.79
CA GLY A 134 -31.04 -7.65 13.67
C GLY A 134 -29.83 -7.26 14.52
N THR A 135 -30.07 -6.49 15.58
CA THR A 135 -29.03 -6.04 16.52
C THR A 135 -28.68 -7.13 17.53
N ARG A 136 -27.38 -7.45 17.65
CA ARG A 136 -26.85 -8.46 18.59
C ARG A 136 -25.87 -7.81 19.56
N LEU A 137 -25.88 -8.23 20.82
CA LEU A 137 -24.93 -7.79 21.83
C LEU A 137 -24.00 -8.95 22.23
N LEU A 138 -22.74 -8.87 21.84
CA LEU A 138 -21.73 -9.88 22.07
C LEU A 138 -20.88 -9.52 23.30
N ALA A 139 -20.61 -10.48 24.17
CA ALA A 139 -19.74 -10.31 25.33
C ALA A 139 -18.30 -10.74 25.02
N THR A 140 -17.32 -9.98 25.49
CA THR A 140 -15.91 -10.31 25.28
C THR A 140 -14.97 -9.82 26.38
N ARG A 141 -13.79 -10.42 26.48
CA ARG A 141 -12.70 -9.96 27.35
C ARG A 141 -11.86 -8.87 26.70
N HIS A 142 -11.60 -8.98 25.40
CA HIS A 142 -10.79 -8.03 24.64
C HIS A 142 -11.45 -7.65 23.31
N VAL A 143 -11.18 -6.42 22.86
CA VAL A 143 -11.57 -5.93 21.54
C VAL A 143 -10.33 -5.49 20.77
N LEU A 144 -10.23 -5.91 19.50
CA LEU A 144 -9.23 -5.41 18.56
C LEU A 144 -9.93 -4.62 17.44
N LEU A 145 -9.64 -3.34 17.36
CA LEU A 145 -10.16 -2.43 16.35
C LEU A 145 -9.27 -2.51 15.10
N ALA A 146 -9.87 -2.86 13.95
CA ALA A 146 -9.19 -3.02 12.66
C ALA A 146 -10.07 -2.52 11.49
N THR A 147 -10.81 -1.42 11.69
CA THR A 147 -11.76 -0.88 10.70
C THR A 147 -11.13 -0.15 9.52
N GLY A 148 -9.80 0.01 9.54
CA GLY A 148 -9.04 0.45 8.39
C GLY A 148 -9.16 1.95 8.10
N SER A 149 -9.23 2.28 6.82
CA SER A 149 -9.25 3.66 6.33
C SER A 149 -10.17 3.88 5.14
N VAL A 150 -10.41 5.15 4.82
CA VAL A 150 -11.10 5.60 3.62
C VAL A 150 -10.25 6.63 2.85
N PRO A 151 -10.49 6.82 1.53
CA PRO A 151 -9.85 7.90 0.77
C PRO A 151 -10.06 9.26 1.43
N LYS A 152 -9.01 10.08 1.46
CA LYS A 152 -9.12 11.48 1.89
C LYS A 152 -9.63 12.31 0.72
N MET A 153 -10.61 13.17 0.99
CA MET A 153 -11.17 14.09 0.00
C MET A 153 -10.63 15.51 0.20
N LEU A 154 -10.57 16.28 -0.89
CA LEU A 154 -10.34 17.72 -0.83
C LEU A 154 -11.59 18.43 -0.29
N PRO A 155 -11.45 19.47 0.56
CA PRO A 155 -12.60 20.23 1.05
C PRO A 155 -13.50 20.72 -0.09
N GLY A 156 -14.82 20.51 0.06
CA GLY A 156 -15.82 20.93 -0.93
C GLY A 156 -15.98 20.01 -2.15
N LEU A 157 -15.06 19.06 -2.38
CA LEU A 157 -15.13 18.12 -3.49
C LEU A 157 -15.79 16.81 -3.02
N LYS A 158 -16.85 16.38 -3.71
CA LYS A 158 -17.57 15.12 -3.44
C LYS A 158 -17.39 14.16 -4.61
N VAL A 159 -17.27 12.87 -4.29
CA VAL A 159 -17.29 11.80 -5.27
C VAL A 159 -18.68 11.74 -5.90
N ASP A 160 -18.74 11.71 -7.23
CA ASP A 160 -19.99 11.56 -7.99
C ASP A 160 -20.10 10.21 -8.71
N GLY A 161 -19.03 9.40 -8.65
CA GLY A 161 -18.99 8.07 -9.26
C GLY A 161 -18.76 8.05 -10.76
N ALA A 162 -18.63 9.23 -11.40
CA ALA A 162 -18.53 9.36 -12.85
C ALA A 162 -17.34 10.23 -13.28
N ARG A 163 -17.27 11.47 -12.81
CA ARG A 163 -16.24 12.46 -13.17
C ARG A 163 -15.29 12.75 -12.03
N VAL A 164 -15.78 12.73 -10.79
CA VAL A 164 -14.97 12.85 -9.57
C VAL A 164 -14.95 11.50 -8.90
N ILE A 165 -13.80 10.84 -8.96
CA ILE A 165 -13.61 9.46 -8.49
C ILE A 165 -12.50 9.36 -7.45
N THR A 166 -12.55 8.30 -6.64
CA THR A 166 -11.43 7.85 -5.82
C THR A 166 -10.83 6.58 -6.43
N SER A 167 -9.86 5.98 -5.74
CA SER A 167 -9.33 4.67 -6.12
C SER A 167 -10.41 3.59 -6.24
N THR A 168 -11.50 3.70 -5.47
CA THR A 168 -12.60 2.72 -5.51
C THR A 168 -13.31 2.74 -6.85
N GLU A 169 -13.76 3.93 -7.28
CA GLU A 169 -14.50 4.08 -8.53
C GLU A 169 -13.58 3.91 -9.75
N ALA A 170 -12.30 4.30 -9.65
CA ALA A 170 -11.30 4.03 -10.68
C ALA A 170 -11.22 2.53 -11.00
N LEU A 171 -11.25 1.64 -10.00
CA LEU A 171 -11.24 0.20 -10.23
C LEU A 171 -12.49 -0.33 -10.93
N ALA A 172 -13.57 0.45 -10.99
CA ALA A 172 -14.88 0.06 -11.51
C ALA A 172 -15.26 0.79 -12.81
N LEU A 173 -14.43 1.69 -13.34
CA LEU A 173 -14.72 2.42 -14.58
C LEU A 173 -14.90 1.46 -15.76
N GLU A 174 -16.08 1.46 -16.38
CA GLU A 174 -16.41 0.60 -17.53
C GLU A 174 -15.91 1.16 -18.88
N PHE A 175 -15.15 2.26 -18.85
CA PHE A 175 -14.53 2.88 -20.00
C PHE A 175 -13.14 3.43 -19.65
N VAL A 176 -12.30 3.62 -20.66
CA VAL A 176 -11.02 4.33 -20.51
C VAL A 176 -11.28 5.82 -20.79
N PRO A 177 -11.12 6.73 -19.81
CA PRO A 177 -11.33 8.16 -20.04
C PRO A 177 -10.30 8.67 -21.05
N LYS A 178 -10.70 9.60 -21.92
CA LYS A 178 -9.79 10.23 -22.90
C LYS A 178 -8.69 11.02 -22.19
N SER A 179 -9.02 11.66 -21.09
CA SER A 179 -8.07 12.34 -20.22
C SER A 179 -8.39 12.15 -18.73
N LEU A 180 -7.36 11.88 -17.95
CA LEU A 180 -7.43 11.63 -16.52
C LEU A 180 -6.51 12.58 -15.77
N LEU A 181 -7.10 13.41 -14.92
CA LEU A 181 -6.38 14.25 -13.97
C LEU A 181 -6.26 13.51 -12.63
N ILE A 182 -5.04 13.35 -12.12
CA ILE A 182 -4.79 12.67 -10.84
C ILE A 182 -4.28 13.68 -9.83
N LEU A 183 -4.96 13.81 -8.70
CA LEU A 183 -4.59 14.69 -7.59
C LEU A 183 -3.88 13.88 -6.51
N GLY A 184 -2.57 14.07 -6.39
CA GLY A 184 -1.66 13.32 -5.53
C GLY A 184 -0.78 12.35 -6.32
N ALA A 185 0.54 12.44 -6.12
CA ALA A 185 1.56 11.60 -6.72
C ALA A 185 2.20 10.62 -5.72
N GLY A 186 1.45 10.20 -4.70
CA GLY A 186 1.81 9.02 -3.91
C GLY A 186 1.60 7.72 -4.68
N ALA A 187 1.87 6.57 -4.04
CA ALA A 187 1.81 5.24 -4.65
C ALA A 187 0.49 4.99 -5.41
N VAL A 188 -0.66 5.32 -4.82
CA VAL A 188 -1.98 5.17 -5.47
C VAL A 188 -2.07 5.98 -6.76
N GLY A 189 -1.68 7.26 -6.73
CA GLY A 189 -1.76 8.13 -7.90
C GLY A 189 -0.83 7.66 -9.03
N VAL A 190 0.39 7.25 -8.69
CA VAL A 190 1.39 6.76 -9.65
C VAL A 190 0.97 5.41 -10.26
N GLU A 191 0.39 4.49 -9.47
CA GLU A 191 -0.14 3.22 -9.99
C GLU A 191 -1.30 3.45 -10.96
N PHE A 192 -2.26 4.31 -10.64
CA PHE A 192 -3.35 4.61 -11.57
C PHE A 192 -2.87 5.40 -12.79
N ALA A 193 -1.86 6.27 -12.65
CA ALA A 193 -1.22 6.90 -13.80
C ALA A 193 -0.61 5.86 -14.75
N SER A 194 0.06 4.85 -14.20
CA SER A 194 0.63 3.74 -14.96
C SER A 194 -0.43 2.86 -15.63
N ILE A 195 -1.55 2.56 -14.96
CA ILE A 195 -2.67 1.79 -15.58
C ILE A 195 -3.27 2.58 -16.75
N TYR A 196 -3.76 3.79 -16.49
CA TYR A 196 -4.60 4.50 -17.45
C TYR A 196 -3.83 5.05 -18.64
N SER A 197 -2.56 5.46 -18.46
CA SER A 197 -1.70 5.83 -19.60
C SER A 197 -1.51 4.66 -20.57
N ARG A 198 -1.25 3.46 -20.06
CA ARG A 198 -1.06 2.23 -20.87
C ARG A 198 -2.37 1.73 -21.50
N PHE A 199 -3.50 1.99 -20.85
CA PHE A 199 -4.83 1.77 -21.42
C PHE A 199 -5.20 2.80 -22.50
N GLY A 200 -4.53 3.96 -22.54
CA GLY A 200 -4.64 4.94 -23.61
C GLY A 200 -5.16 6.32 -23.20
N SER A 201 -5.35 6.59 -21.91
CA SER A 201 -5.71 7.92 -21.41
C SER A 201 -4.54 8.91 -21.51
N ALA A 202 -4.84 10.17 -21.85
CA ALA A 202 -3.92 11.27 -21.57
C ALA A 202 -3.92 11.58 -20.07
N VAL A 203 -2.81 11.35 -19.38
CA VAL A 203 -2.73 11.47 -17.91
C VAL A 203 -1.94 12.71 -17.49
N THR A 204 -2.51 13.48 -16.56
CA THR A 204 -1.82 14.54 -15.83
C THR A 204 -1.85 14.27 -14.34
N VAL A 205 -0.69 14.28 -13.68
CA VAL A 205 -0.56 14.11 -12.23
C VAL A 205 -0.18 15.45 -11.61
N VAL A 206 -0.92 15.86 -10.57
CA VAL A 206 -0.68 17.08 -9.80
C VAL A 206 -0.33 16.72 -8.36
N GLU A 207 0.80 17.20 -7.88
CA GLU A 207 1.30 16.98 -6.52
C GLU A 207 1.67 18.31 -5.87
N MET A 208 1.19 18.49 -4.64
CA MET A 208 1.47 19.67 -3.84
C MET A 208 2.92 19.67 -3.36
N LEU A 209 3.47 18.50 -3.05
CA LEU A 209 4.84 18.33 -2.61
C LEU A 209 5.85 18.47 -3.78
N PRO A 210 7.14 18.72 -3.50
CA PRO A 210 8.12 19.00 -4.54
C PRO A 210 8.49 17.83 -5.47
N ARG A 211 8.05 16.60 -5.15
CA ARG A 211 8.42 15.37 -5.86
C ARG A 211 7.28 14.36 -5.92
N VAL A 212 7.30 13.50 -6.93
CA VAL A 212 6.47 12.28 -6.97
C VAL A 212 7.03 11.24 -6.01
N LEU A 213 6.18 10.35 -5.49
CA LEU A 213 6.53 9.39 -4.45
C LEU A 213 7.32 10.06 -3.31
N PRO A 214 6.76 11.06 -2.63
CA PRO A 214 7.51 11.97 -1.75
C PRO A 214 8.07 11.31 -0.48
N LEU A 215 7.67 10.07 -0.19
CA LEU A 215 8.19 9.27 0.92
C LEU A 215 9.43 8.45 0.54
N GLU A 216 9.69 8.27 -0.75
CA GLU A 216 10.85 7.52 -1.25
C GLU A 216 12.13 8.37 -1.21
N ASP A 217 13.28 7.71 -1.39
CA ASP A 217 14.56 8.40 -1.55
C ASP A 217 14.54 9.38 -2.75
N GLU A 218 15.22 10.52 -2.60
CA GLU A 218 15.10 11.64 -3.55
C GLU A 218 15.50 11.26 -4.98
N GLU A 219 16.48 10.38 -5.13
CA GLU A 219 16.93 9.90 -6.44
C GLU A 219 15.92 8.95 -7.08
N VAL A 220 15.25 8.14 -6.27
CA VAL A 220 14.16 7.26 -6.74
C VAL A 220 12.99 8.10 -7.22
N SER A 221 12.59 9.12 -6.47
CA SER A 221 11.56 10.07 -6.90
C SER A 221 11.91 10.78 -8.21
N ALA A 222 13.18 11.19 -8.37
CA ALA A 222 13.64 11.87 -9.58
C ALA A 222 13.60 10.96 -10.81
N GLU A 223 14.08 9.72 -10.69
CA GLU A 223 14.05 8.75 -11.79
C GLU A 223 12.60 8.32 -12.11
N MET A 224 11.73 8.18 -11.12
CA MET A 224 10.30 7.95 -11.35
C MET A 224 9.66 9.09 -12.14
N GLN A 225 9.93 10.35 -11.78
CA GLN A 225 9.39 11.50 -12.52
C GLN A 225 9.85 11.52 -13.99
N LYS A 226 11.11 11.16 -14.25
CA LYS A 226 11.66 11.00 -15.60
C LYS A 226 10.97 9.85 -16.35
N ALA A 227 10.77 8.71 -15.69
CA ALA A 227 10.11 7.55 -16.27
C ALA A 227 8.64 7.83 -16.64
N LEU A 228 7.89 8.57 -15.80
CA LEU A 228 6.53 9.02 -16.10
C LEU A 228 6.49 9.95 -17.32
N LYS A 229 7.39 10.94 -17.37
CA LYS A 229 7.48 11.88 -18.52
C LYS A 229 7.81 11.15 -19.82
N LYS A 230 8.74 10.19 -19.79
CA LYS A 230 9.11 9.37 -20.95
C LYS A 230 7.90 8.59 -21.51
N ARG A 231 6.95 8.22 -20.65
CA ARG A 231 5.69 7.55 -21.01
C ARG A 231 4.56 8.53 -21.39
N GLY A 232 4.87 9.82 -21.56
CA GLY A 232 3.89 10.83 -21.96
C GLY A 232 2.94 11.27 -20.85
N ILE A 233 3.23 10.92 -19.59
CA ILE A 233 2.45 11.37 -18.44
C ILE A 233 2.94 12.76 -18.04
N GLU A 234 2.04 13.74 -18.00
CA GLU A 234 2.35 15.07 -17.50
C GLU A 234 2.42 15.07 -15.98
N VAL A 235 3.43 15.72 -15.40
CA VAL A 235 3.64 15.77 -13.96
C VAL A 235 3.86 17.21 -13.50
N ARG A 236 3.00 17.70 -12.61
CA ARG A 236 3.07 19.03 -11.95
C ARG A 236 3.32 18.84 -10.46
N VAL A 237 4.57 18.92 -10.03
CA VAL A 237 4.96 18.91 -8.60
C VAL A 237 5.01 20.33 -8.05
N ALA A 238 5.12 20.50 -6.74
CA ALA A 238 5.09 21.81 -6.06
C ALA A 238 3.89 22.65 -6.55
N THR A 239 2.74 22.01 -6.71
CA THR A 239 1.56 22.57 -7.37
C THR A 239 0.31 22.24 -6.56
N ARG A 240 -0.30 23.28 -5.98
CA ARG A 240 -1.48 23.15 -5.13
C ARG A 240 -2.76 23.24 -5.95
N VAL A 241 -3.73 22.36 -5.68
CA VAL A 241 -5.10 22.48 -6.20
C VAL A 241 -5.88 23.47 -5.34
N GLU A 242 -6.39 24.54 -5.96
CA GLU A 242 -7.21 25.55 -5.27
C GLU A 242 -8.71 25.20 -5.33
N ALA A 243 -9.19 24.77 -6.50
CA ALA A 243 -10.59 24.44 -6.72
C ALA A 243 -10.75 23.41 -7.85
N VAL A 244 -11.78 22.57 -7.75
CA VAL A 244 -12.18 21.66 -8.83
C VAL A 244 -13.66 21.92 -9.14
N LYS A 245 -13.95 22.23 -10.40
CA LYS A 245 -15.31 22.44 -10.91
C LYS A 245 -15.68 21.30 -11.84
N VAL A 246 -16.87 20.73 -11.63
CA VAL A 246 -17.43 19.70 -12.51
C VAL A 246 -18.39 20.37 -13.49
N GLY A 247 -18.17 20.17 -14.78
CA GLY A 247 -19.03 20.65 -15.86
C GLY A 247 -19.60 19.51 -16.71
N GLU A 248 -20.41 19.85 -17.71
CA GLU A 248 -21.02 18.85 -18.60
C GLU A 248 -20.00 18.07 -19.43
N LYS A 249 -18.87 18.70 -19.76
CA LYS A 249 -17.83 18.15 -20.65
C LYS A 249 -16.63 17.53 -19.92
N GLY A 250 -16.62 17.54 -18.58
CA GLY A 250 -15.50 17.07 -17.78
C GLY A 250 -15.27 17.90 -16.52
N VAL A 251 -14.04 17.94 -16.04
CA VAL A 251 -13.60 18.65 -14.84
C VAL A 251 -12.59 19.74 -15.18
N GLU A 252 -12.66 20.85 -14.46
CA GLU A 252 -11.69 21.94 -14.52
C GLU A 252 -11.07 22.13 -13.13
N ALA A 253 -9.77 21.89 -13.01
CA ALA A 253 -9.02 22.09 -11.78
C ALA A 253 -8.17 23.36 -11.88
N GLN A 254 -8.41 24.30 -10.98
CA GLN A 254 -7.55 25.47 -10.80
C GLN A 254 -6.38 25.07 -9.93
N VAL A 255 -5.16 25.24 -10.44
CA VAL A 255 -3.94 24.90 -9.73
C VAL A 255 -2.98 26.09 -9.69
N GLN A 256 -2.17 26.13 -8.64
CA GLN A 256 -1.19 27.17 -8.39
C GLN A 256 0.18 26.53 -8.13
N SER A 257 1.18 26.88 -8.94
CA SER A 257 2.56 26.47 -8.69
C SER A 257 3.18 27.31 -7.58
N GLU A 258 4.02 26.70 -6.74
CA GLU A 258 4.81 27.41 -5.73
C GLU A 258 5.77 28.44 -6.34
N LYS A 259 6.19 28.26 -7.60
CA LYS A 259 7.06 29.21 -8.33
C LYS A 259 6.30 30.43 -8.89
N GLY A 260 5.01 30.55 -8.60
CA GLY A 260 4.12 31.53 -9.20
C GLY A 260 3.50 31.00 -10.50
N GLY A 261 2.26 31.41 -10.77
CA GLY A 261 1.47 30.95 -11.92
C GLY A 261 0.22 30.21 -11.49
N LYS A 262 -0.92 30.70 -11.98
CA LYS A 262 -2.22 30.02 -11.90
C LYS A 262 -2.54 29.47 -13.26
N GLU A 263 -3.02 28.23 -13.30
CA GLU A 263 -3.48 27.60 -14.52
C GLU A 263 -4.75 26.79 -14.26
N THR A 264 -5.49 26.53 -15.32
CA THR A 264 -6.67 25.66 -15.28
C THR A 264 -6.38 24.41 -16.09
N LEU A 265 -6.34 23.27 -15.42
CA LEU A 265 -6.22 21.95 -16.05
C LEU A 265 -7.61 21.41 -16.35
N LYS A 266 -7.78 20.78 -17.52
CA LYS A 266 -9.04 20.17 -17.95
C LYS A 266 -8.85 18.68 -18.19
N ALA A 267 -9.80 17.88 -17.73
CA ALA A 267 -9.82 16.45 -17.99
C ALA A 267 -11.26 15.93 -18.09
N GLU A 268 -11.46 14.73 -18.64
CA GLU A 268 -12.77 14.08 -18.64
C GLU A 268 -13.14 13.61 -17.22
N VAL A 269 -12.16 13.04 -16.51
CA VAL A 269 -12.30 12.48 -15.17
C VAL A 269 -11.16 13.00 -14.27
N VAL A 270 -11.45 13.22 -12.99
CA VAL A 270 -10.47 13.50 -11.93
C VAL A 270 -10.47 12.39 -10.88
N LEU A 271 -9.28 11.84 -10.63
CA LEU A 271 -9.00 10.91 -9.54
C LEU A 271 -8.42 11.67 -8.35
N VAL A 272 -9.10 11.58 -7.20
CA VAL A 272 -8.61 12.11 -5.93
C VAL A 272 -7.78 11.03 -5.21
N ALA A 273 -6.46 11.20 -5.20
CA ALA A 273 -5.47 10.28 -4.61
C ALA A 273 -4.56 10.98 -3.58
N VAL A 274 -5.09 11.95 -2.83
CA VAL A 274 -4.35 12.81 -1.87
C VAL A 274 -4.08 12.16 -0.51
N GLY A 275 -4.09 10.83 -0.45
CA GLY A 275 -3.90 10.04 0.75
C GLY A 275 -5.18 9.42 1.33
N ARG A 276 -5.04 8.83 2.51
CA ARG A 276 -6.09 8.11 3.22
C ARG A 276 -6.25 8.67 4.63
N ARG A 277 -7.38 8.39 5.26
CA ARG A 277 -7.67 8.76 6.66
C ARG A 277 -8.20 7.55 7.43
N PRO A 278 -7.91 7.43 8.73
CA PRO A 278 -8.45 6.35 9.57
C PRO A 278 -9.99 6.41 9.60
N LEU A 279 -10.62 5.25 9.70
CA LEU A 279 -12.08 5.10 9.80
C LEU A 279 -12.47 4.82 11.26
N THR A 280 -12.52 5.87 12.07
CA THR A 280 -12.84 5.81 13.51
C THR A 280 -14.28 6.15 13.84
N GLU A 281 -15.05 6.61 12.87
CA GLU A 281 -16.45 6.97 13.07
C GLU A 281 -17.30 5.76 13.46
N GLU A 282 -18.29 5.99 14.31
CA GLU A 282 -19.28 4.98 14.73
C GLU A 282 -18.70 3.71 15.39
N LEU A 283 -17.48 3.81 15.96
CA LEU A 283 -16.83 2.72 16.72
C LEU A 283 -17.33 2.60 18.17
N GLY A 284 -18.08 3.58 18.68
CA GLY A 284 -18.56 3.58 20.07
C GLY A 284 -17.46 3.92 21.08
N LEU A 285 -16.49 4.77 20.71
CA LEU A 285 -15.36 5.13 21.58
C LEU A 285 -15.79 5.99 22.77
N GLU A 286 -17.01 6.54 22.75
CA GLU A 286 -17.55 7.39 23.80
C GLU A 286 -17.60 6.65 25.15
N GLY A 287 -17.02 7.26 26.18
CA GLY A 287 -16.96 6.66 27.53
C GLY A 287 -15.86 5.60 27.71
N THR A 288 -15.03 5.36 26.70
CA THR A 288 -13.80 4.54 26.82
C THR A 288 -12.58 5.42 27.15
N ARG A 289 -11.44 4.80 27.46
CA ARG A 289 -10.14 5.49 27.59
C ARG A 289 -9.35 5.54 26.28
N VAL A 290 -10.00 5.27 25.14
CA VAL A 290 -9.35 5.36 23.82
C VAL A 290 -9.20 6.83 23.43
N GLU A 291 -7.96 7.24 23.17
CA GLU A 291 -7.65 8.60 22.71
C GLU A 291 -7.43 8.63 21.20
N LEU A 292 -7.89 9.71 20.56
CA LEU A 292 -7.63 9.99 19.16
C LEU A 292 -6.65 11.16 19.01
N GLU A 293 -5.74 11.06 18.05
CA GLU A 293 -4.87 12.14 17.62
C GLU A 293 -4.92 12.29 16.09
N ARG A 294 -5.41 13.45 15.61
CA ARG A 294 -5.65 13.70 14.17
C ARG A 294 -6.52 12.60 13.51
N GLY A 295 -7.41 12.00 14.29
CA GLY A 295 -8.29 10.90 13.86
C GLY A 295 -7.71 9.50 14.02
N PHE A 296 -6.41 9.35 14.33
CA PHE A 296 -5.80 8.03 14.57
C PHE A 296 -5.95 7.63 16.03
N VAL A 297 -6.10 6.33 16.29
CA VAL A 297 -6.12 5.78 17.65
C VAL A 297 -4.71 5.76 18.22
N LYS A 298 -4.53 6.34 19.41
CA LYS A 298 -3.25 6.24 20.14
C LYS A 298 -3.08 4.84 20.73
N VAL A 299 -1.90 4.29 20.54
CA VAL A 299 -1.52 2.96 21.04
C VAL A 299 -0.10 2.95 21.60
N ASP A 300 0.19 2.00 22.50
CA ASP A 300 1.54 1.69 22.95
C ASP A 300 2.29 0.80 21.93
N SER A 301 3.53 0.41 22.26
CA SER A 301 4.39 -0.43 21.41
C SER A 301 3.87 -1.87 21.20
N ARG A 302 2.81 -2.26 21.91
CA ARG A 302 2.10 -3.54 21.76
C ARG A 302 0.68 -3.34 21.23
N LEU A 303 0.40 -2.18 20.64
CA LEU A 303 -0.82 -1.86 19.91
C LEU A 303 -2.04 -1.75 20.85
N ARG A 304 -1.81 -1.56 22.15
CA ARG A 304 -2.85 -1.41 23.18
C ARG A 304 -3.20 0.05 23.38
N THR A 305 -4.49 0.35 23.53
CA THR A 305 -4.99 1.70 23.78
C THR A 305 -4.90 2.11 25.26
N GLY A 306 -5.35 3.31 25.61
CA GLY A 306 -5.52 3.72 27.01
C GLY A 306 -6.52 2.86 27.80
N ASP A 307 -7.37 2.09 27.12
CA ASP A 307 -8.17 1.03 27.74
C ASP A 307 -7.45 -0.34 27.60
N PRO A 308 -7.08 -1.01 28.72
CA PRO A 308 -6.37 -2.29 28.68
C PRO A 308 -7.11 -3.43 27.99
N SER A 309 -8.43 -3.31 27.82
CA SER A 309 -9.24 -4.30 27.11
C SER A 309 -9.32 -4.04 25.61
N ILE A 310 -8.84 -2.89 25.12
CA ILE A 310 -8.98 -2.47 23.72
C ILE A 310 -7.61 -2.26 23.08
N TYR A 311 -7.45 -2.84 21.89
CA TYR A 311 -6.29 -2.73 21.01
C TYR A 311 -6.73 -2.12 19.67
N ALA A 312 -5.80 -1.50 18.95
CA ALA A 312 -6.05 -0.97 17.60
C ALA A 312 -4.83 -1.20 16.70
N ILE A 313 -5.08 -1.53 15.43
CA ILE A 313 -4.03 -1.89 14.46
C ILE A 313 -4.30 -1.34 13.06
N GLY A 314 -3.31 -1.44 12.20
CA GLY A 314 -3.35 -1.09 10.80
C GLY A 314 -3.63 0.39 10.59
N ASP A 315 -4.34 0.70 9.53
CA ASP A 315 -4.68 2.05 9.13
C ASP A 315 -5.46 2.91 10.17
N LEU A 316 -5.83 2.35 11.33
CA LEU A 316 -6.38 3.09 12.46
C LEU A 316 -5.32 3.78 13.32
N VAL A 317 -4.08 3.31 13.31
CA VAL A 317 -2.98 3.83 14.13
C VAL A 317 -2.02 4.65 13.26
N PRO A 318 -1.21 5.57 13.83
CA PRO A 318 -0.40 6.51 13.04
C PRO A 318 0.90 5.88 12.52
N THR A 319 0.79 4.74 11.82
CA THR A 319 1.90 3.96 11.23
C THR A 319 1.75 3.94 9.71
N PRO A 320 2.75 3.46 8.93
CA PRO A 320 2.59 3.30 7.49
C PRO A 320 1.33 2.51 7.13
N MET A 321 0.46 3.06 6.29
CA MET A 321 -0.84 2.45 5.95
C MET A 321 -0.68 1.35 4.90
N LEU A 322 -0.09 0.23 5.31
CA LEU A 322 0.33 -0.88 4.46
C LEU A 322 -0.30 -2.20 4.94
N ALA A 323 -0.74 -3.02 3.98
CA ALA A 323 -1.47 -4.25 4.27
C ALA A 323 -0.64 -5.28 5.06
N HIS A 324 0.62 -5.48 4.68
CA HIS A 324 1.54 -6.39 5.37
C HIS A 324 1.89 -5.90 6.78
N LEU A 325 2.01 -4.58 6.98
CA LEU A 325 2.21 -4.01 8.31
C LEU A 325 0.98 -4.22 9.19
N ALA A 326 -0.23 -3.92 8.69
CA ALA A 326 -1.46 -4.17 9.44
C ALA A 326 -1.61 -5.65 9.85
N SER A 327 -1.25 -6.58 8.96
CA SER A 327 -1.20 -8.02 9.28
C SER A 327 -0.20 -8.34 10.39
N HIS A 328 0.99 -7.75 10.36
CA HIS A 328 2.02 -7.98 11.38
C HIS A 328 1.63 -7.35 12.74
N GLU A 329 1.08 -6.14 12.73
CA GLU A 329 0.50 -5.48 13.92
C GLU A 329 -0.61 -6.33 14.54
N GLY A 330 -1.46 -6.96 13.71
CA GLY A 330 -2.47 -7.90 14.18
C GLY A 330 -1.90 -9.13 14.89
N ILE A 331 -0.78 -9.67 14.41
CA ILE A 331 -0.08 -10.77 15.07
C ILE A 331 0.47 -10.31 16.43
N VAL A 332 1.17 -9.18 16.47
CA VAL A 332 1.76 -8.62 17.71
C VAL A 332 0.67 -8.33 18.75
N ALA A 333 -0.41 -7.66 18.36
CA ALA A 333 -1.52 -7.34 19.27
C ALA A 333 -2.15 -8.62 19.87
N VAL A 334 -2.40 -9.62 19.04
CA VAL A 334 -3.01 -10.89 19.47
C VAL A 334 -2.07 -11.69 20.37
N GLU A 335 -0.77 -11.72 20.08
CA GLU A 335 0.21 -12.36 20.95
C GLU A 335 0.27 -11.69 22.33
N ALA A 336 0.22 -10.35 22.39
CA ALA A 336 0.12 -9.62 23.64
C ALA A 336 -1.18 -9.94 24.40
N ILE A 337 -2.33 -10.00 23.71
CA ILE A 337 -3.63 -10.40 24.29
C ILE A 337 -3.56 -11.81 24.87
N ALA A 338 -2.87 -12.73 24.21
CA ALA A 338 -2.68 -14.10 24.67
C ALA A 338 -1.62 -14.25 25.80
N GLY A 339 -1.12 -13.15 26.36
CA GLY A 339 -0.13 -13.15 27.44
C GLY A 339 1.29 -13.51 27.00
N ARG A 340 1.59 -13.46 25.69
CA ARG A 340 2.96 -13.58 25.17
C ARG A 340 3.69 -12.23 25.30
N ASN A 341 4.99 -12.25 25.04
CA ASN A 341 5.85 -11.06 25.04
C ASN A 341 6.42 -10.79 23.64
N PRO A 342 5.59 -10.35 22.67
CA PRO A 342 6.07 -10.05 21.33
C PRO A 342 7.03 -8.86 21.36
N ALA A 343 8.06 -8.92 20.51
CA ALA A 343 8.92 -7.76 20.27
C ALA A 343 8.10 -6.63 19.62
N PRO A 344 8.36 -5.37 19.97
CA PRO A 344 7.82 -4.23 19.23
C PRO A 344 8.21 -4.30 17.75
N ILE A 345 7.37 -3.71 16.90
CA ILE A 345 7.67 -3.58 15.49
C ILE A 345 8.68 -2.46 15.30
N ASP A 346 9.76 -2.76 14.59
CA ASP A 346 10.64 -1.75 14.05
C ASP A 346 10.05 -1.24 12.72
N TYR A 347 9.50 -0.03 12.75
CA TYR A 347 8.84 0.57 11.59
C TYR A 347 9.82 1.00 10.50
N ASP A 348 11.12 1.12 10.78
CA ASP A 348 12.12 1.36 9.75
C ASP A 348 12.38 0.10 8.90
N GLN A 349 12.05 -1.09 9.42
CA GLN A 349 12.18 -2.38 8.71
C GLN A 349 10.91 -2.79 7.96
N VAL A 350 9.98 -1.87 7.73
CA VAL A 350 8.76 -2.12 6.96
C VAL A 350 9.01 -1.73 5.50
N PRO A 351 8.93 -2.68 4.54
CA PRO A 351 9.17 -2.35 3.15
C PRO A 351 7.99 -1.57 2.55
N ASN A 352 8.29 -0.61 1.68
CA ASN A 352 7.36 0.09 0.80
C ASN A 352 7.45 -0.48 -0.62
N ALA A 353 6.34 -0.41 -1.35
CA ALA A 353 6.26 -0.86 -2.73
C ALA A 353 5.23 -0.05 -3.52
N THR A 354 5.65 0.46 -4.69
CA THR A 354 4.79 1.06 -5.71
C THR A 354 4.92 0.25 -6.98
N TYR A 355 3.80 -0.26 -7.48
CA TYR A 355 3.78 -1.29 -8.53
C TYR A 355 3.54 -0.68 -9.92
N SER A 356 4.03 0.53 -10.13
CA SER A 356 4.02 1.18 -11.43
C SER A 356 5.03 0.55 -12.39
N GLU A 357 5.18 1.16 -13.57
CA GLU A 357 6.22 0.80 -14.53
C GLU A 357 7.14 2.02 -14.74
N PRO A 358 8.40 1.99 -14.28
CA PRO A 358 9.05 0.90 -13.53
C PRO A 358 8.47 0.73 -12.11
N GLU A 359 8.72 -0.43 -11.51
CA GLU A 359 8.39 -0.68 -10.11
C GLU A 359 9.32 0.11 -9.18
N VAL A 360 8.84 0.45 -7.97
CA VAL A 360 9.64 1.04 -6.89
C VAL A 360 9.46 0.22 -5.63
N ALA A 361 10.55 -0.05 -4.92
CA ALA A 361 10.50 -0.65 -3.60
C ALA A 361 11.62 -0.10 -2.72
N SER A 362 11.35 0.05 -1.42
CA SER A 362 12.32 0.54 -0.45
C SER A 362 12.13 -0.08 0.92
N ILE A 363 13.18 -0.09 1.72
CA ILE A 363 13.15 -0.50 3.13
C ILE A 363 14.29 0.20 3.87
N GLY A 364 14.11 0.50 5.16
CA GLY A 364 15.08 1.25 5.95
C GLY A 364 15.04 2.75 5.68
N LEU A 365 16.14 3.42 5.96
CA LEU A 365 16.28 4.87 5.90
C LEU A 365 16.61 5.33 4.49
N THR A 366 15.93 6.39 4.04
CA THR A 366 16.41 7.20 2.90
C THR A 366 17.75 7.84 3.26
N GLU A 367 18.53 8.26 2.25
CA GLU A 367 19.80 8.94 2.49
C GLU A 367 19.59 10.20 3.35
N GLN A 368 18.57 10.99 3.03
CA GLN A 368 18.24 12.20 3.78
C GLN A 368 17.86 11.88 5.23
N ALA A 369 17.05 10.85 5.47
CA ALA A 369 16.65 10.45 6.82
C ALA A 369 17.83 9.94 7.63
N ALA A 370 18.71 9.12 7.04
CA ALA A 370 19.93 8.64 7.69
C ALA A 370 20.84 9.80 8.12
N ARG A 371 21.09 10.77 7.22
CA ARG A 371 21.87 11.98 7.55
C ARG A 371 21.20 12.82 8.63
N ALA A 372 19.88 13.01 8.57
CA ALA A 372 19.12 13.76 9.56
C ALA A 372 19.14 13.12 10.96
N ARG A 373 19.27 11.79 11.02
CA ARG A 373 19.47 11.03 12.26
C ARG A 373 20.92 10.99 12.75
N GLY A 374 21.84 11.70 12.08
CA GLY A 374 23.22 11.87 12.51
C GLY A 374 24.20 10.79 12.02
N HIS A 375 23.75 9.89 11.13
CA HIS A 375 24.65 8.92 10.50
C HIS A 375 25.62 9.62 9.55
N LYS A 376 26.86 9.13 9.53
CA LYS A 376 27.79 9.42 8.44
C LYS A 376 27.54 8.39 7.35
N VAL A 377 27.00 8.83 6.22
CA VAL A 377 26.40 7.94 5.22
C VAL A 377 27.32 7.77 4.01
N ARG A 378 27.56 6.52 3.63
CA ARG A 378 28.03 6.10 2.30
C ARG A 378 26.87 5.61 1.46
N VAL A 379 27.00 5.76 0.14
CA VAL A 379 26.00 5.33 -0.81
C VAL A 379 26.63 4.53 -1.93
N GLY A 380 26.09 3.33 -2.15
CA GLY A 380 26.40 2.50 -3.31
C GLY A 380 25.23 2.50 -4.28
N ARG A 381 25.51 2.51 -5.57
CA ARG A 381 24.49 2.50 -6.62
C ARG A 381 24.88 1.54 -7.73
N PHE A 382 23.91 0.84 -8.28
CA PHE A 382 24.11 0.06 -9.50
C PHE A 382 22.94 0.24 -10.48
N PRO A 383 23.20 0.75 -11.69
CA PRO A 383 22.14 1.06 -12.65
C PRO A 383 21.74 -0.18 -13.46
N PHE A 384 20.44 -0.43 -13.63
CA PHE A 384 19.94 -1.54 -14.45
C PHE A 384 20.37 -1.51 -15.93
N PRO A 385 20.64 -0.35 -16.59
CA PRO A 385 21.16 -0.32 -17.96
C PRO A 385 22.39 -1.17 -18.23
N VAL A 386 23.29 -1.34 -17.26
CA VAL A 386 24.52 -2.13 -17.45
C VAL A 386 24.37 -3.59 -17.02
N LEU A 387 23.20 -3.98 -16.52
CA LEU A 387 22.93 -5.34 -16.06
C LEU A 387 22.45 -6.24 -17.21
N GLY A 388 23.17 -7.34 -17.45
CA GLY A 388 22.86 -8.27 -18.54
C GLY A 388 21.42 -8.81 -18.49
N LYS A 389 20.90 -9.15 -17.31
CA LYS A 389 19.51 -9.63 -17.17
C LYS A 389 18.48 -8.56 -17.55
N ALA A 390 18.72 -7.30 -17.17
CA ALA A 390 17.83 -6.18 -17.52
C ALA A 390 17.82 -5.93 -19.03
N ALA A 391 18.97 -6.03 -19.69
CA ALA A 391 19.09 -5.95 -21.15
C ALA A 391 18.31 -7.08 -21.86
N ILE A 392 18.40 -8.32 -21.37
CA ILE A 392 17.63 -9.47 -21.90
C ILE A 392 16.12 -9.22 -21.83
N LEU A 393 15.65 -8.59 -20.75
CA LEU A 393 14.24 -8.27 -20.55
C LEU A 393 13.78 -7.02 -21.32
N GLY A 394 14.70 -6.24 -21.89
CA GLY A 394 14.40 -4.91 -22.45
C GLY A 394 13.94 -3.89 -21.40
N ALA A 395 14.19 -4.16 -20.11
CA ALA A 395 13.72 -3.37 -18.98
C ALA A 395 14.92 -2.78 -18.22
N GLN A 396 15.50 -1.73 -18.79
CA GLN A 396 16.77 -1.15 -18.36
C GLN A 396 16.61 0.19 -17.61
N GLU A 397 15.40 0.56 -17.18
CA GLU A 397 15.20 1.81 -16.43
C GLU A 397 15.52 1.63 -14.94
N GLY A 398 16.12 2.65 -14.34
CA GLY A 398 16.36 2.72 -12.90
C GLY A 398 17.65 2.08 -12.39
N PHE A 399 17.70 1.86 -11.07
CA PHE A 399 18.89 1.44 -10.32
C PHE A 399 18.52 0.81 -8.97
N VAL A 400 19.49 0.13 -8.37
CA VAL A 400 19.53 -0.18 -6.93
C VAL A 400 20.43 0.85 -6.23
N LYS A 401 20.00 1.37 -5.08
CA LYS A 401 20.75 2.26 -4.20
C LYS A 401 20.77 1.69 -2.78
N LEU A 402 21.96 1.60 -2.19
CA LEU A 402 22.17 1.22 -0.80
C LEU A 402 22.65 2.42 0.00
N VAL A 403 22.13 2.56 1.21
CA VAL A 403 22.52 3.56 2.20
C VAL A 403 23.18 2.82 3.35
N GLY A 404 24.46 3.09 3.62
CA GLY A 404 25.24 2.44 4.67
C GLY A 404 25.89 3.45 5.60
N ASP A 405 26.16 3.03 6.84
CA ASP A 405 26.89 3.81 7.84
C ASP A 405 28.42 3.70 7.65
N GLU A 406 29.16 4.80 7.76
CA GLU A 406 30.63 4.81 7.63
C GLU A 406 31.36 4.13 8.79
N ARG A 407 30.81 4.20 10.01
CA ARG A 407 31.54 3.83 11.22
C ARG A 407 31.53 2.32 11.43
N TYR A 408 30.38 1.69 11.24
CA TYR A 408 30.17 0.27 11.51
C TYR A 408 29.80 -0.55 10.28
N ASP A 409 29.73 0.10 9.11
CA ASP A 409 29.29 -0.52 7.87
C ASP A 409 27.86 -1.09 7.90
N ALA A 410 27.06 -0.68 8.89
CA ALA A 410 25.68 -1.11 9.02
C ALA A 410 24.89 -0.68 7.79
N LEU A 411 24.14 -1.61 7.20
CA LEU A 411 23.15 -1.29 6.19
C LEU A 411 22.01 -0.50 6.83
N LEU A 412 21.73 0.69 6.33
CA LEU A 412 20.69 1.57 6.86
C LEU A 412 19.44 1.57 5.99
N GLY A 413 19.56 1.35 4.69
CA GLY A 413 18.41 1.32 3.79
C GLY A 413 18.74 0.87 2.37
N ILE A 414 17.71 0.38 1.69
CA ILE A 414 17.76 -0.14 0.33
C ILE A 414 16.63 0.50 -0.46
N HIS A 415 16.96 1.03 -1.63
CA HIS A 415 16.02 1.77 -2.49
C HIS A 415 16.19 1.29 -3.92
N ILE A 416 15.11 0.79 -4.51
CA ILE A 416 15.13 0.16 -5.84
C ILE A 416 14.06 0.83 -6.69
N ILE A 417 14.45 1.26 -7.89
CA ILE A 417 13.53 1.61 -8.97
C ILE A 417 13.96 0.83 -10.20
N GLY A 418 13.06 0.08 -10.82
CA GLY A 418 13.39 -0.73 -12.00
C GLY A 418 12.60 -2.03 -12.11
N PRO A 419 13.04 -2.97 -12.94
CA PRO A 419 12.32 -4.22 -13.16
C PRO A 419 12.26 -5.05 -11.87
N ARG A 420 11.07 -5.54 -11.52
CA ARG A 420 10.85 -6.45 -10.39
C ARG A 420 11.36 -5.91 -9.05
N ALA A 421 11.40 -4.59 -8.86
CA ALA A 421 11.86 -3.97 -7.61
C ALA A 421 11.09 -4.53 -6.39
N THR A 422 9.79 -4.79 -6.56
CA THR A 422 8.92 -5.29 -5.47
C THR A 422 9.22 -6.73 -5.06
N GLU A 423 9.90 -7.51 -5.91
CA GLU A 423 10.40 -8.85 -5.56
C GLU A 423 11.83 -8.80 -5.02
N LEU A 424 12.68 -7.92 -5.58
CA LEU A 424 14.08 -7.77 -5.17
C LEU A 424 14.22 -7.27 -3.72
N ILE A 425 13.28 -6.46 -3.25
CA ILE A 425 13.35 -5.85 -1.91
C ILE A 425 13.31 -6.87 -0.76
N ALA A 426 12.84 -8.10 -1.01
CA ALA A 426 12.77 -9.16 0.00
C ALA A 426 14.14 -9.50 0.59
N GLU A 427 15.20 -9.47 -0.23
CA GLU A 427 16.59 -9.65 0.25
C GLU A 427 16.96 -8.57 1.27
N GLY A 428 16.58 -7.33 1.01
CA GLY A 428 16.82 -6.21 1.91
C GLY A 428 16.09 -6.32 3.25
N GLY A 429 14.88 -6.89 3.25
CA GLY A 429 14.14 -7.18 4.48
C GLY A 429 14.86 -8.16 5.39
N ILE A 430 15.48 -9.20 4.82
CA ILE A 430 16.29 -10.15 5.60
C ILE A 430 17.57 -9.48 6.08
N ALA A 431 18.27 -8.75 5.22
CA ALA A 431 19.53 -8.08 5.55
C ALA A 431 19.36 -7.09 6.72
N LEU A 432 18.37 -6.19 6.66
CA LEU A 432 18.11 -5.24 7.75
C LEU A 432 17.64 -5.95 9.03
N ARG A 433 16.84 -7.02 8.90
CA ARG A 433 16.37 -7.78 10.07
C ARG A 433 17.49 -8.48 10.83
N LEU A 434 18.55 -8.87 10.12
CA LEU A 434 19.74 -9.49 10.69
C LEU A 434 20.83 -8.47 11.04
N GLU A 435 20.54 -7.16 10.92
CA GLU A 435 21.50 -6.07 11.17
C GLU A 435 22.78 -6.21 10.31
N ALA A 436 22.63 -6.68 9.07
CA ALA A 436 23.74 -6.96 8.19
C ALA A 436 24.57 -5.71 7.87
N THR A 437 25.86 -5.94 7.66
CA THR A 437 26.77 -4.96 7.07
C THR A 437 26.65 -4.93 5.54
N VAL A 438 27.12 -3.86 4.91
CA VAL A 438 27.19 -3.79 3.45
C VAL A 438 28.25 -4.77 2.91
N GLU A 439 29.33 -5.00 3.65
CA GLU A 439 30.32 -6.03 3.34
C GLU A 439 29.71 -7.45 3.26
N GLU A 440 28.81 -7.81 4.17
CA GLU A 440 28.13 -9.11 4.13
C GLU A 440 27.26 -9.27 2.87
N LEU A 441 26.57 -8.21 2.43
CA LEU A 441 25.83 -8.20 1.16
C LEU A 441 26.75 -8.41 -0.05
N PHE A 442 27.95 -7.82 -0.03
CA PHE A 442 28.96 -8.05 -1.08
C PHE A 442 29.37 -9.52 -1.17
N HIS A 443 29.49 -10.22 -0.05
CA HIS A 443 29.93 -11.62 -0.02
C HIS A 443 28.85 -12.63 -0.42
N VAL A 444 27.60 -12.20 -0.57
CA VAL A 444 26.52 -13.05 -1.09
C VAL A 444 26.82 -13.43 -2.54
N ILE A 445 26.73 -14.72 -2.86
CA ILE A 445 26.82 -15.20 -4.25
C ILE A 445 25.44 -15.05 -4.90
N HIS A 446 25.24 -13.97 -5.65
CA HIS A 446 24.04 -13.81 -6.49
C HIS A 446 24.13 -14.67 -7.75
N ALA A 447 23.03 -15.33 -8.11
CA ALA A 447 22.98 -16.16 -9.31
C ALA A 447 23.10 -15.29 -10.59
N HIS A 448 23.77 -15.82 -11.61
CA HIS A 448 23.97 -15.14 -12.89
C HIS A 448 23.30 -15.88 -14.07
N PRO A 449 22.60 -15.20 -15.00
CA PRO A 449 22.22 -13.78 -14.96
C PRO A 449 20.90 -13.56 -14.21
N THR A 450 20.87 -12.66 -13.21
CA THR A 450 19.65 -12.25 -12.49
C THR A 450 19.58 -10.75 -12.25
N LEU A 451 18.40 -10.25 -11.90
CA LEU A 451 18.23 -8.85 -11.48
C LEU A 451 18.85 -8.59 -10.10
N SER A 452 18.94 -9.63 -9.26
CA SER A 452 19.49 -9.57 -7.90
C SER A 452 20.99 -9.24 -7.87
N GLU A 453 21.73 -9.50 -8.95
CA GLU A 453 23.15 -9.08 -9.07
C GLU A 453 23.33 -7.57 -8.85
N ALA A 454 22.31 -6.75 -9.15
CA ALA A 454 22.34 -5.31 -8.88
C ALA A 454 22.47 -4.98 -7.38
N MET A 455 21.98 -5.85 -6.48
CA MET A 455 22.15 -5.68 -5.03
C MET A 455 23.61 -5.85 -4.62
N GLY A 456 24.26 -6.92 -5.08
CA GLY A 456 25.68 -7.19 -4.82
C GLY A 456 26.60 -6.13 -5.40
N GLU A 457 26.36 -5.69 -6.64
CA GLU A 457 27.15 -4.62 -7.26
C GLU A 457 26.94 -3.26 -6.58
N ALA A 458 25.71 -2.95 -6.13
CA ALA A 458 25.49 -1.73 -5.36
C ALA A 458 26.23 -1.77 -4.01
N ALA A 459 26.32 -2.95 -3.36
CA ALA A 459 27.12 -3.15 -2.16
C ALA A 459 28.62 -2.95 -2.43
N LEU A 460 29.14 -3.57 -3.49
CA LEU A 460 30.52 -3.37 -3.96
C LEU A 460 30.85 -1.89 -4.22
N ASN A 461 29.95 -1.17 -4.89
CA ASN A 461 30.12 0.24 -5.23
C ASN A 461 30.17 1.15 -4.01
N LEU A 462 29.46 0.79 -2.93
CA LEU A 462 29.56 1.52 -1.66
C LEU A 462 31.00 1.51 -1.09
N HIS A 463 31.76 0.45 -1.36
CA HIS A 463 33.17 0.29 -0.97
C HIS A 463 34.18 0.63 -2.08
N ALA A 464 33.74 1.20 -3.21
CA ALA A 464 34.57 1.44 -4.39
C ALA A 464 35.24 0.16 -4.94
N ARG A 465 34.52 -0.96 -4.93
CA ARG A 465 34.96 -2.28 -5.39
C ARG A 465 34.13 -2.82 -6.56
N GLY A 466 33.37 -1.97 -7.24
CA GLY A 466 32.53 -2.34 -8.38
C GLY A 466 33.28 -3.16 -9.41
N ILE A 467 32.65 -4.23 -9.89
CA ILE A 467 33.22 -5.10 -10.94
C ILE A 467 32.62 -4.73 -12.29
N HIS A 468 31.32 -4.44 -12.32
CA HIS A 468 30.58 -4.16 -13.55
C HIS A 468 30.23 -2.66 -13.73
N LEU A 469 30.68 -1.78 -12.81
CA LEU A 469 30.65 -0.32 -12.96
C LEU A 469 31.57 0.40 -11.97
#